data_AF-A0A0B6ZC65-F1
#
_entry.id   AF-A0A0B6ZC65-F1
#
_cell.length_a   1.000
_cell.length_b   1.000
_cell.length_c   1.000
_cell.angle_alpha   90.00
_cell.angle_beta   90.00
_cell.angle_gamma   90.00
#
_symmetry.space_group_name_H-M   'P 1'
#
loop_
_entity.id
_entity.type
_entity.pdbx_description
1 polymer ?
#
loop_
_entity_poly.entity_id
_entity_poly.type
_entity_poly.pdbx_seq_one_letter_code
_entity_poly.pdbx_strand_id
1 'polypeptide(L)'
;MADLEAVLADVSYLMAMEKSKSASAARASKKIVLPDPSVRSVMHKHLQKVNEVTFDKIFNQRIGFLLFKDFCENVYDEPVPQLKFYEEIKRFQKLETDEERIKEGRQIYDTFIMKELLSQSHTYPKSAVEFVQEAQTIAQKTRKLDADIFEPYLQEICNSLRGHIFDAFIASDKYTRFCQR
;
A
#
# COMPACT_ATOMS: atom_id res chain seq x y z
N MET A 1 52.88 19.53 37.69
CA MET A 1 51.94 18.42 37.41
C MET A 1 50.52 18.90 37.15
N ALA A 2 50.08 20.09 37.60
CA ALA A 2 48.71 20.59 37.40
C ALA A 2 48.39 21.11 35.97
N ASP A 3 49.40 21.53 35.21
CA ASP A 3 49.19 22.25 33.94
C ASP A 3 48.78 21.30 32.79
N LEU A 4 49.32 20.07 32.79
CA LEU A 4 48.99 19.07 31.77
C LEU A 4 47.57 18.53 31.94
N GLU A 5 47.10 18.43 33.17
CA GLU A 5 45.75 17.93 33.49
C GLU A 5 44.67 18.93 33.12
N ALA A 6 44.94 20.23 33.29
CA ALA A 6 44.06 21.31 32.86
C ALA A 6 43.91 21.35 31.32
N VAL A 7 45.02 21.21 30.59
CA VAL A 7 45.00 21.18 29.11
C VAL A 7 44.25 19.96 28.59
N LEU A 8 44.41 18.79 29.23
CA LEU A 8 43.69 17.58 28.85
C LEU A 8 42.18 17.69 29.13
N ALA A 9 41.79 18.35 30.22
CA ALA A 9 40.39 18.62 30.54
C ALA A 9 39.73 19.53 29.50
N ASP A 10 40.42 20.59 29.07
CA ASP A 10 39.91 21.53 28.06
C ASP A 10 39.79 20.88 26.67
N VAL A 11 40.77 20.07 26.26
CA VAL A 11 40.70 19.30 25.01
C VAL A 11 39.58 18.28 25.05
N SER A 12 39.39 17.58 26.18
CA SER A 12 38.28 16.65 26.36
C SER A 12 36.93 17.35 26.34
N TYR A 13 36.82 18.56 26.89
CA TYR A 13 35.59 19.36 26.87
C TYR A 13 35.26 19.86 25.46
N LEU A 14 36.27 20.34 24.71
CA LEU A 14 36.12 20.76 23.31
C LEU A 14 35.74 19.57 22.41
N MET A 15 36.38 18.41 22.56
CA MET A 15 36.00 17.19 21.84
C MET A 15 34.59 16.71 22.20
N ALA A 16 34.15 16.89 23.46
CA ALA A 16 32.79 16.58 23.88
C ALA A 16 31.77 17.55 23.25
N MET A 17 32.10 18.85 23.14
CA MET A 17 31.27 19.83 22.44
C MET A 17 31.17 19.54 20.94
N GLU A 18 32.25 19.13 20.27
CA GLU A 18 32.22 18.77 18.85
C GLU A 18 31.43 17.48 18.57
N LYS A 19 31.49 16.48 19.47
CA LYS A 19 30.60 15.30 19.40
C LYS A 19 29.12 15.64 19.59
N SER A 20 28.79 16.70 20.33
CA SER A 20 27.40 17.10 20.57
C SER A 20 26.75 17.85 19.40
N LYS A 21 27.53 18.53 18.55
CA LYS A 21 27.01 19.24 17.36
C LYS A 21 26.72 18.33 16.15
N SER A 22 27.30 17.13 16.13
CA SER A 22 27.07 16.11 15.10
C SER A 22 26.15 14.98 15.54
N ALA A 23 25.55 15.08 16.73
CA ALA A 23 24.35 14.32 17.07
C ALA A 23 23.16 14.99 16.37
N SER A 24 23.07 14.78 15.04
CA SER A 24 21.83 14.94 14.29
C SER A 24 20.70 14.44 15.17
N ALA A 25 19.71 15.29 15.47
CA ALA A 25 18.55 14.97 16.26
C ALA A 25 18.11 13.53 16.03
N ALA A 26 18.58 12.61 16.88
CA ALA A 26 18.10 11.26 16.93
C ALA A 26 16.66 11.46 17.35
N ARG A 27 15.75 11.46 16.37
CA ARG A 27 14.32 11.66 16.58
C ARG A 27 13.98 10.75 17.74
N ALA A 28 13.75 11.34 18.90
CA ALA A 28 13.26 10.62 20.05
C ALA A 28 12.05 9.87 19.51
N SER A 29 12.14 8.54 19.49
CA SER A 29 11.03 7.67 19.17
C SER A 29 10.07 7.79 20.35
N LYS A 30 9.43 8.97 20.49
CA LYS A 30 8.23 9.12 21.29
C LYS A 30 7.26 8.17 20.61
N LYS A 31 7.10 6.97 21.18
CA LYS A 31 6.03 6.05 20.80
C LYS A 31 4.79 6.92 20.63
N ILE A 32 4.28 7.00 19.41
CA ILE A 32 3.05 7.75 19.14
C ILE A 32 1.99 7.04 19.99
N VAL A 33 1.56 7.71 21.06
CA VAL A 33 0.52 7.18 21.94
C VAL A 33 -0.77 7.36 21.17
N LEU A 34 -1.32 6.25 20.70
CA LEU A 34 -2.59 6.27 19.98
C LEU A 34 -3.72 6.56 21.00
N PRO A 35 -4.64 7.49 20.68
CA PRO A 35 -5.84 7.76 21.47
C PRO A 35 -6.71 6.50 21.62
N ASP A 36 -7.56 6.53 22.64
CA ASP A 36 -8.43 5.42 23.01
C ASP A 36 -9.39 5.02 21.87
N PRO A 37 -9.74 3.72 21.70
CA PRO A 37 -10.66 3.26 20.65
C PRO A 37 -12.01 3.97 20.63
N SER A 38 -12.45 4.58 21.74
CA SER A 38 -13.65 5.43 21.80
C SER A 38 -13.64 6.61 20.82
N VAL A 39 -12.46 7.04 20.35
CA VAL A 39 -12.33 8.09 19.33
C VAL A 39 -13.00 7.71 18.01
N ARG A 40 -13.22 6.41 17.74
CA ARG A 40 -13.89 5.90 16.53
C ARG A 40 -15.21 6.62 16.27
N SER A 41 -16.06 6.83 17.28
CA SER A 41 -17.39 7.42 17.06
C SER A 41 -17.31 8.89 16.62
N VAL A 42 -16.39 9.64 17.23
CA VAL A 42 -16.16 11.06 16.90
C VAL A 42 -15.50 11.18 15.53
N MET A 43 -14.47 10.36 15.28
CA MET A 43 -13.71 10.43 14.04
C MET A 43 -14.48 9.85 12.86
N HIS A 44 -15.27 8.80 13.04
CA HIS A 44 -16.18 8.29 12.01
C HIS A 44 -17.21 9.35 11.61
N LYS A 45 -17.87 10.02 12.58
CA LYS A 45 -18.79 11.12 12.29
C LYS A 45 -18.10 12.30 11.59
N HIS A 46 -16.86 12.61 11.98
CA HIS A 46 -16.08 13.67 11.36
C HIS A 46 -15.72 13.31 9.91
N LEU A 47 -15.09 12.16 9.69
CA LEU A 47 -14.71 11.67 8.37
C LEU A 47 -15.94 11.52 7.47
N GLN A 48 -17.10 11.11 8.01
CA GLN A 48 -18.36 11.00 7.26
C GLN A 48 -18.87 12.39 6.83
N LYS A 49 -18.77 13.40 7.71
CA LYS A 49 -19.09 14.80 7.36
C LYS A 49 -18.14 15.40 6.32
N VAL A 50 -16.84 15.06 6.38
CA VAL A 50 -15.83 15.52 5.42
C VAL A 50 -15.83 14.67 4.13
N ASN A 51 -16.68 13.65 4.04
CA ASN A 51 -16.69 12.66 2.95
C ASN A 51 -15.29 12.07 2.69
N GLU A 52 -14.58 11.74 3.76
CA GLU A 52 -13.29 11.04 3.72
C GLU A 52 -13.40 9.55 4.01
N VAL A 53 -14.58 9.06 4.42
CA VAL A 53 -14.86 7.61 4.53
C VAL A 53 -15.20 7.00 3.17
N THR A 54 -14.50 7.41 2.11
CA THR A 54 -14.63 6.79 0.79
C THR A 54 -13.46 5.84 0.57
N PHE A 55 -13.73 4.72 -0.11
CA PHE A 55 -12.71 3.72 -0.43
C PHE A 55 -11.49 4.36 -1.07
N ASP A 56 -11.65 5.19 -2.10
CA ASP A 56 -10.51 5.82 -2.79
C ASP A 56 -9.66 6.69 -1.89
N LYS A 57 -10.27 7.45 -0.99
CA LYS A 57 -9.51 8.34 -0.10
C LYS A 57 -8.74 7.55 0.94
N ILE A 58 -9.37 6.56 1.55
CA ILE A 58 -8.71 5.70 2.55
C ILE A 58 -7.65 4.83 1.87
N PHE A 59 -7.97 4.22 0.74
CA PHE A 59 -7.11 3.31 0.01
C PHE A 59 -5.91 4.04 -0.64
N ASN A 60 -6.08 5.27 -1.14
CA ASN A 60 -4.94 6.07 -1.62
C ASN A 60 -4.02 6.54 -0.49
N GLN A 61 -4.50 6.60 0.75
CA GLN A 61 -3.62 6.90 1.87
C GLN A 61 -2.75 5.68 2.19
N ARG A 62 -1.43 5.88 2.28
CA ARG A 62 -0.47 4.82 2.60
C ARG A 62 -0.85 4.01 3.86
N ILE A 63 -1.41 4.66 4.87
CA ILE A 63 -1.85 3.98 6.09
C ILE A 63 -3.17 3.24 5.90
N GLY A 64 -4.13 3.82 5.18
CA GLY A 64 -5.37 3.12 4.87
C GLY A 64 -5.12 1.88 4.02
N PHE A 65 -4.23 1.94 3.03
CA PHE A 65 -3.79 0.76 2.28
C PHE A 65 -3.15 -0.31 3.19
N LEU A 66 -2.21 0.07 4.07
CA LEU A 66 -1.55 -0.88 4.96
C LEU A 66 -2.53 -1.54 5.94
N LEU A 67 -3.46 -0.77 6.52
CA LEU A 67 -4.48 -1.30 7.42
C LEU A 67 -5.49 -2.17 6.68
N PHE A 68 -5.84 -1.82 5.44
CA PHE A 68 -6.72 -2.63 4.60
C PHE A 68 -6.07 -3.94 4.18
N LYS A 69 -4.76 -3.92 3.86
CA LYS A 69 -3.97 -5.13 3.63
C LYS A 69 -3.91 -6.01 4.86
N ASP A 70 -3.58 -5.42 6.01
CA ASP A 70 -3.56 -6.10 7.30
C ASP A 70 -4.93 -6.67 7.68
N PHE A 71 -6.03 -5.99 7.32
CA PHE A 71 -7.38 -6.52 7.46
C PHE A 71 -7.60 -7.75 6.56
N CYS A 72 -7.23 -7.67 5.29
CA CYS A 72 -7.37 -8.79 4.34
C CYS A 72 -6.51 -10.01 4.71
N GLU A 73 -5.35 -9.81 5.34
CA GLU A 73 -4.44 -10.91 5.71
C GLU A 73 -4.69 -11.48 7.11
N ASN A 74 -5.12 -10.66 8.08
CA ASN A 74 -5.24 -11.07 9.48
C ASN A 74 -6.68 -11.15 10.02
N VAL A 75 -7.67 -10.61 9.31
CA VAL A 75 -9.06 -10.54 9.79
C VAL A 75 -10.04 -11.19 8.80
N TYR A 76 -9.77 -11.07 7.50
CA TYR A 76 -10.58 -11.70 6.47
C TYR A 76 -10.12 -13.17 6.30
N ASP A 77 -11.03 -14.11 6.59
CA ASP A 77 -10.75 -15.56 6.60
C ASP A 77 -10.62 -16.11 5.17
N GLU A 78 -11.16 -15.40 4.17
CA GLU A 78 -11.00 -15.72 2.76
C GLU A 78 -9.80 -14.99 2.15
N PRO A 79 -8.96 -15.67 1.34
CA PRO A 79 -7.93 -14.99 0.60
C PRO A 79 -8.58 -14.00 -0.38
N VAL A 80 -8.13 -12.74 -0.36
CA VAL A 80 -8.58 -11.69 -1.28
C VAL A 80 -7.57 -11.59 -2.44
N PRO A 81 -7.66 -12.42 -3.50
CA PRO A 81 -6.74 -12.39 -4.63
C PRO A 81 -6.75 -11.05 -5.36
N GLN A 82 -7.85 -10.29 -5.28
CA GLN A 82 -8.00 -8.98 -5.90
C GLN A 82 -6.97 -7.97 -5.37
N LEU A 83 -6.63 -8.02 -4.07
CA LEU A 83 -5.63 -7.14 -3.48
C LEU A 83 -4.22 -7.46 -4.00
N LYS A 84 -3.90 -8.76 -4.08
CA LYS A 84 -2.62 -9.22 -4.66
C LYS A 84 -2.53 -8.83 -6.14
N PHE A 85 -3.62 -8.99 -6.89
CA PHE A 85 -3.70 -8.60 -8.28
C PHE A 85 -3.47 -7.09 -8.47
N TYR A 86 -4.03 -6.24 -7.60
CA TYR A 86 -3.76 -4.80 -7.58
C TYR A 86 -2.27 -4.48 -7.33
N GLU A 87 -1.63 -5.16 -6.36
CA GLU A 87 -0.20 -4.96 -6.08
C GLU A 87 0.66 -5.36 -7.28
N GLU A 88 0.36 -6.47 -7.94
CA GLU A 88 1.08 -6.93 -9.12
C GLU A 88 0.91 -5.97 -10.30
N ILE A 89 -0.31 -5.46 -10.53
CA ILE A 89 -0.54 -4.42 -11.55
C ILE A 89 0.24 -3.15 -11.21
N LYS A 90 0.27 -2.72 -9.95
CA LYS A 90 1.06 -1.54 -9.54
C LYS A 90 2.57 -1.77 -9.67
N ARG A 91 3.06 -2.99 -9.45
CA ARG A 91 4.46 -3.36 -9.77
C ARG A 91 4.71 -3.29 -11.27
N PHE A 92 3.80 -3.86 -12.05
CA PHE A 92 3.87 -3.84 -13.50
C PHE A 92 3.93 -2.41 -14.07
N GLN A 93 3.12 -1.47 -13.53
CA GLN A 93 3.17 -0.06 -13.92
C GLN A 93 4.53 0.61 -13.61
N LYS A 94 5.27 0.10 -12.62
CA LYS A 94 6.61 0.61 -12.26
C LYS A 94 7.75 -0.02 -13.05
N LEU A 95 7.50 -1.07 -13.83
CA LEU A 95 8.53 -1.67 -14.68
C LEU A 95 8.84 -0.71 -15.82
N GLU A 96 10.11 -0.35 -15.97
CA GLU A 96 10.61 0.51 -17.06
C GLU A 96 11.05 -0.32 -18.29
N THR A 97 11.26 -1.63 -18.09
CA THR A 97 11.78 -2.60 -19.05
C THR A 97 10.66 -3.30 -19.83
N ASP A 98 10.58 -3.11 -21.15
CA ASP A 98 9.54 -3.71 -22.01
C ASP A 98 9.51 -5.25 -21.97
N GLU A 99 10.67 -5.92 -21.90
CA GLU A 99 10.74 -7.40 -21.83
C GLU A 99 10.18 -7.97 -20.53
N GLU A 100 10.50 -7.33 -19.40
CA GLU A 100 9.96 -7.73 -18.09
C GLU A 100 8.48 -7.40 -18.01
N ARG A 101 8.06 -6.26 -18.54
CA ARG A 101 6.65 -5.89 -18.68
C ARG A 101 5.87 -7.02 -19.35
N ILE A 102 6.35 -7.54 -20.48
CA ILE A 102 5.65 -8.59 -21.22
C ILE A 102 5.60 -9.92 -20.46
N LYS A 103 6.66 -10.28 -19.72
CA LYS A 103 6.68 -11.49 -18.89
C LYS A 103 5.74 -11.36 -17.70
N GLU A 104 5.84 -10.27 -16.96
CA GLU A 104 5.02 -9.96 -15.78
C GLU A 104 3.54 -9.86 -16.16
N GLY A 105 3.22 -9.16 -17.25
CA GLY A 105 1.84 -9.12 -17.75
C GLY A 105 1.26 -10.51 -17.99
N ARG A 106 2.04 -11.41 -18.58
CA ARG A 106 1.62 -12.79 -18.86
C ARG A 106 1.49 -13.62 -17.59
N GLN A 107 2.43 -13.49 -16.66
CA GLN A 107 2.36 -14.14 -15.34
C GLN A 107 1.15 -13.68 -14.55
N ILE A 108 0.87 -12.38 -14.55
CA ILE A 108 -0.29 -11.78 -13.92
C ILE A 108 -1.58 -12.34 -14.53
N TYR A 109 -1.63 -12.43 -15.85
CA TYR A 109 -2.76 -13.04 -16.56
C TYR A 109 -2.95 -14.51 -16.17
N ASP A 110 -1.90 -15.33 -16.23
CA ASP A 110 -2.01 -16.76 -15.92
C ASP A 110 -2.32 -17.02 -14.43
N THR A 111 -1.76 -16.20 -13.53
CA THR A 111 -1.89 -16.41 -12.08
C THR A 111 -3.23 -15.93 -11.53
N PHE A 112 -3.72 -14.78 -12.02
CA PHE A 112 -4.92 -14.15 -11.49
C PHE A 112 -6.11 -14.30 -12.43
N ILE A 113 -5.97 -13.97 -13.71
CA ILE A 113 -7.09 -13.98 -14.66
C ILE A 113 -7.46 -15.41 -15.05
N MET A 114 -6.50 -16.23 -15.47
CA MET A 114 -6.72 -17.61 -15.91
C MET A 114 -7.17 -18.50 -14.75
N LYS A 115 -6.58 -18.33 -13.55
CA LYS A 115 -6.97 -19.06 -12.35
C LYS A 115 -8.38 -18.70 -11.88
N GLU A 116 -8.77 -17.43 -11.92
CA GLU A 116 -10.14 -16.97 -11.61
C GLU A 116 -11.15 -17.43 -12.66
N LEU A 117 -10.77 -17.46 -13.94
CA LEU A 117 -11.60 -18.01 -15.01
C LEU A 117 -11.92 -19.49 -14.76
N LEU A 118 -10.93 -20.24 -14.27
CA LEU A 118 -11.05 -21.67 -13.95
C LEU A 118 -11.88 -21.91 -12.68
N SER A 119 -11.85 -21.00 -11.71
CA SER A 119 -12.67 -21.11 -10.48
C SER A 119 -14.12 -20.67 -10.67
N GLN A 120 -14.51 -20.17 -11.85
CA GLN A 120 -15.87 -19.68 -12.16
C GLN A 120 -16.39 -18.62 -11.17
N SER A 121 -15.49 -17.83 -10.58
CA SER A 121 -15.84 -16.75 -9.64
C SER A 121 -16.69 -15.65 -10.31
N HIS A 122 -16.77 -15.62 -11.65
CA HIS A 122 -17.51 -14.63 -12.47
C HIS A 122 -17.27 -13.16 -12.06
N THR A 123 -16.07 -12.88 -11.55
CA THR A 123 -15.66 -11.58 -11.00
C THR A 123 -15.26 -10.56 -12.06
N TYR A 124 -14.94 -10.98 -13.30
CA TYR A 124 -14.47 -10.08 -14.34
C TYR A 124 -15.17 -10.31 -15.69
N PRO A 125 -15.49 -9.25 -16.44
CA PRO A 125 -16.11 -9.37 -17.76
C PRO A 125 -15.11 -9.94 -18.78
N LYS A 126 -15.57 -10.91 -19.59
CA LYS A 126 -14.75 -11.54 -20.66
C LYS A 126 -14.13 -10.53 -21.61
N SER A 127 -14.80 -9.39 -21.84
CA SER A 127 -14.29 -8.30 -22.66
C SER A 127 -13.00 -7.67 -22.11
N ALA A 128 -12.83 -7.60 -20.79
CA ALA A 128 -11.58 -7.11 -20.18
C ALA A 128 -10.44 -8.11 -20.35
N VAL A 129 -10.74 -9.41 -20.28
CA VAL A 129 -9.80 -10.51 -20.55
C VAL A 129 -9.28 -10.42 -21.98
N GLU A 130 -10.18 -10.30 -22.95
CA GLU A 130 -9.83 -10.20 -24.37
C GLU A 130 -9.00 -8.93 -24.64
N PHE A 131 -9.35 -7.79 -24.04
CA PHE A 131 -8.57 -6.56 -24.18
C PHE A 131 -7.14 -6.68 -23.68
N VAL A 132 -6.93 -7.27 -22.50
CA VAL A 132 -5.57 -7.52 -21.95
C VAL A 132 -4.80 -8.52 -22.80
N GLN A 133 -5.46 -9.58 -23.24
CA GLN A 133 -4.83 -10.63 -24.05
C GLN A 133 -4.39 -10.08 -25.42
N GLU A 134 -5.24 -9.28 -26.06
CA GLU A 134 -4.92 -8.61 -27.31
C GLU A 134 -3.80 -7.58 -27.12
N ALA A 135 -3.86 -6.76 -26.06
CA ALA A 135 -2.82 -5.79 -25.73
C ALA A 135 -1.47 -6.46 -25.43
N GLN A 136 -1.44 -7.59 -24.71
CA GLN A 136 -0.21 -8.39 -24.53
C GLN A 136 0.32 -8.98 -25.83
N THR A 137 -0.55 -9.42 -26.72
CA THR A 137 -0.17 -10.00 -28.02
C THR A 137 0.41 -8.94 -28.95
N ILE A 138 -0.21 -7.76 -28.99
CA ILE A 138 0.28 -6.59 -29.73
C ILE A 138 1.62 -6.14 -29.15
N ALA A 139 1.76 -6.12 -27.82
CA ALA A 139 3.00 -5.75 -27.18
C ALA A 139 4.14 -6.75 -27.40
N GLN A 140 3.85 -8.05 -27.44
CA GLN A 140 4.82 -9.05 -27.87
C GLN A 140 5.32 -8.83 -29.29
N LYS A 141 4.44 -8.38 -30.20
CA LYS A 141 4.78 -8.12 -31.60
C LYS A 141 5.49 -6.77 -31.79
N THR A 142 5.08 -5.76 -31.04
CA THR A 142 5.52 -4.36 -31.22
C THR A 142 6.64 -3.98 -30.25
N ARG A 143 6.98 -4.87 -29.30
CA ARG A 143 7.92 -4.67 -28.17
C ARG A 143 7.65 -3.41 -27.35
N LYS A 144 6.40 -2.96 -27.32
CA LYS A 144 5.91 -1.85 -26.51
C LYS A 144 4.68 -2.32 -25.78
N LEU A 145 4.75 -2.35 -24.46
CA LEU A 145 3.62 -2.72 -23.62
C LEU A 145 3.20 -1.49 -22.82
N ASP A 146 1.98 -1.00 -23.02
CA ASP A 146 1.47 0.11 -22.24
C ASP A 146 1.19 -0.32 -20.79
N ALA A 147 1.42 0.61 -19.86
CA ALA A 147 1.19 0.39 -18.44
C ALA A 147 -0.32 0.31 -18.09
N ASP A 148 -1.19 0.78 -18.98
CA ASP A 148 -2.64 0.89 -18.80
C ASP A 148 -3.43 -0.32 -19.29
N ILE A 149 -2.78 -1.41 -19.70
CA ILE A 149 -3.51 -2.61 -20.14
C ILE A 149 -4.43 -3.16 -19.05
N PHE A 150 -4.06 -2.97 -17.78
CA PHE A 150 -4.80 -3.44 -16.63
C PHE A 150 -5.68 -2.35 -15.98
N GLU A 151 -5.79 -1.15 -16.58
CA GLU A 151 -6.68 -0.08 -16.11
C GLU A 151 -8.14 -0.54 -15.88
N PRO A 152 -8.80 -1.27 -16.82
CA PRO A 152 -10.16 -1.77 -16.59
C PRO A 152 -10.22 -2.81 -15.46
N TYR A 153 -9.16 -3.60 -15.28
CA TYR A 153 -9.05 -4.54 -14.17
C TYR A 153 -8.85 -3.83 -12.83
N LEU A 154 -8.05 -2.75 -12.79
CA LEU A 154 -7.90 -1.94 -11.59
C LEU A 154 -9.24 -1.36 -11.16
N GLN A 155 -10.05 -0.87 -12.09
CA GLN A 155 -11.38 -0.37 -11.76
C GLN A 155 -12.30 -1.46 -11.22
N GLU A 156 -12.32 -2.64 -11.84
CA GLU A 156 -13.11 -3.79 -11.38
C GLU A 156 -12.66 -4.30 -10.00
N ILE A 157 -11.35 -4.40 -9.78
CA ILE A 157 -10.76 -4.74 -8.47
C ILE A 157 -11.19 -3.69 -7.44
N CYS A 158 -11.01 -2.41 -7.73
CA CYS A 158 -11.40 -1.33 -6.83
C CYS A 158 -12.90 -1.35 -6.54
N ASN A 159 -13.76 -1.63 -7.52
CA ASN A 159 -15.20 -1.76 -7.33
C ASN A 159 -15.56 -2.96 -6.44
N SER A 160 -14.92 -4.10 -6.68
CA SER A 160 -15.09 -5.31 -5.86
C SER A 160 -14.63 -5.08 -4.41
N LEU A 161 -13.49 -4.41 -4.23
CA LEU A 161 -12.95 -4.06 -2.91
C LEU A 161 -13.79 -2.98 -2.21
N ARG A 162 -14.34 -2.01 -2.94
CA ARG A 162 -15.18 -0.91 -2.42
C ARG A 162 -16.53 -1.39 -1.89
N GLY A 163 -17.02 -2.55 -2.32
CA GLY A 163 -18.28 -3.12 -1.84
C GLY A 163 -18.11 -3.82 -0.49
N HIS A 164 -18.40 -5.12 -0.47
CA HIS A 164 -18.47 -5.93 0.75
C HIS A 164 -17.20 -5.88 1.62
N ILE A 165 -16.02 -5.80 1.00
CA ILE A 165 -14.74 -5.83 1.72
C ILE A 165 -14.49 -4.51 2.44
N PHE A 166 -14.83 -3.37 1.83
CA PHE A 166 -14.70 -2.07 2.47
C PHE A 166 -15.71 -1.87 3.59
N ASP A 167 -16.95 -2.34 3.43
CA ASP A 167 -17.93 -2.33 4.52
C ASP A 167 -17.46 -3.19 5.70
N ALA A 168 -16.91 -4.38 5.42
CA ALA A 168 -16.30 -5.23 6.44
C ALA A 168 -15.09 -4.56 7.12
N PHE A 169 -14.28 -3.82 6.35
CA PHE A 169 -13.16 -3.04 6.88
C PHE A 169 -13.63 -1.92 7.82
N ILE A 170 -14.66 -1.16 7.45
CA ILE A 170 -15.24 -0.10 8.30
C ILE A 170 -15.81 -0.68 9.60
N ALA A 171 -16.40 -1.87 9.54
CA ALA A 171 -16.92 -2.57 10.71
C ALA A 171 -15.80 -3.05 11.65
N SER A 172 -14.61 -3.35 11.12
CA SER A 172 -13.47 -3.90 11.84
C SER A 172 -12.75 -2.92 12.76
N ASP A 173 -12.01 -3.48 13.73
CA ASP A 173 -11.08 -2.77 14.61
C ASP A 173 -9.90 -2.13 13.86
N LYS A 174 -9.60 -2.58 12.63
CA LYS A 174 -8.59 -1.96 11.77
C LYS A 174 -8.99 -0.55 11.35
N TYR A 175 -10.29 -0.31 11.10
CA TYR A 175 -10.79 1.04 10.87
C TYR A 175 -10.77 1.88 12.15
N THR A 176 -11.03 1.28 13.32
CA THR A 176 -10.81 1.96 14.61
C THR A 176 -9.36 2.44 14.75
N ARG A 177 -8.38 1.61 14.35
CA ARG A 177 -6.95 1.99 14.32
C ARG A 177 -6.66 3.12 13.33
N PHE A 178 -7.35 3.15 12.19
CA PHE A 178 -7.27 4.28 11.25
C PHE A 178 -7.79 5.57 11.90
N CYS A 179 -8.94 5.50 12.60
CA CYS A 179 -9.54 6.63 13.31
C CYS A 179 -8.73 7.13 14.52
N GLN A 180 -7.83 6.31 15.07
CA GLN A 180 -6.94 6.69 16.17
C GLN A 180 -5.72 7.47 15.71
N ARG A 181 -5.44 7.53 14.42
CA ARG A 181 -4.25 8.21 13.91
C ARG A 181 -4.46 9.72 13.85
#